data_AF-A0A4U1MHP1-F1
#
_entry.id   AF-A0A4U1MHP1-F1
#
_cell.length_a   1.000
_cell.length_b   1.000
_cell.length_c   1.000
_cell.angle_alpha   90.00
_cell.angle_beta   90.00
_cell.angle_gamma   90.00
#
_symmetry.space_group_name_H-M   'P 1'
#
loop_
_entity.id
_entity.type
_entity.pdbx_description
1 polymer ?
#
loop_
_entity_poly.entity_id
_entity_poly.type
_entity_poly.pdbx_seq_one_letter_code
_entity_poly.pdbx_strand_id
1 'polypeptide(L)'
;MLTFEEKLEIIEASFPELTRKDVSLGRVNFHYEEAVIDKKNVVYHLHPNGNGYVFGDLIEGYPLDERGMVNIRDFSSNELRKIIGESIHSLSVLPGSDIESEFWMNDENQTLELMYEPELELWNVYAGDILDGTFPSKNEAVQYLDEEGFTRQ
;
A
#
# COMPACT_ATOMS: atom_id res chain seq x y z
N MET A 1 -23.67 2.80 0.42
CA MET A 1 -22.97 4.02 -0.06
C MET A 1 -22.81 4.95 1.12
N LEU A 2 -21.56 5.28 1.44
CA LEU A 2 -21.24 6.22 2.53
C LEU A 2 -21.51 7.68 2.09
N THR A 3 -21.87 8.53 3.04
CA THR A 3 -21.98 9.99 2.83
C THR A 3 -20.62 10.65 2.67
N PHE A 4 -20.62 11.92 2.27
CA PHE A 4 -19.38 12.71 2.19
C PHE A 4 -18.70 12.80 3.56
N GLU A 5 -19.47 13.07 4.62
CA GLU A 5 -19.01 13.23 5.99
C GLU A 5 -18.45 11.92 6.55
N GLU A 6 -19.13 10.79 6.30
CA GLU A 6 -18.66 9.47 6.73
C GLU A 6 -17.33 9.10 6.06
N LYS A 7 -17.19 9.39 4.75
CA LYS A 7 -15.91 9.16 4.04
C LYS A 7 -14.82 10.06 4.59
N LEU A 8 -15.13 11.34 4.84
CA LEU A 8 -14.17 12.29 5.39
C LEU A 8 -13.66 11.85 6.77
N GLU A 9 -14.56 11.45 7.67
CA GLU A 9 -14.21 10.93 8.99
C GLU A 9 -13.35 9.66 8.91
N ILE A 10 -13.71 8.72 8.02
CA ILE A 10 -12.90 7.51 7.81
C ILE A 10 -11.49 7.87 7.32
N ILE A 11 -11.37 8.78 6.36
CA ILE A 11 -10.07 9.15 5.79
C ILE A 11 -9.21 9.85 6.86
N GLU A 12 -9.75 10.88 7.51
CA GLU A 12 -9.02 11.67 8.52
C GLU A 12 -8.65 10.84 9.76
N ALA A 13 -9.48 9.86 10.15
CA ALA A 13 -9.21 9.02 11.33
C ALA A 13 -8.26 7.85 11.03
N SER A 14 -8.25 7.31 9.80
CA SER A 14 -7.40 6.14 9.46
C SER A 14 -6.03 6.51 8.94
N PHE A 15 -5.91 7.65 8.27
CA PHE A 15 -4.73 8.03 7.49
C PHE A 15 -4.26 9.44 7.89
N PRO A 16 -3.77 9.63 9.14
CA PRO A 16 -3.28 10.92 9.63
C PRO A 16 -2.10 11.48 8.81
N GLU A 17 -1.41 10.64 8.04
CA GLU A 17 -0.35 11.01 7.10
C GLU A 17 -0.86 11.75 5.85
N LEU A 18 -2.17 11.74 5.58
CA LEU A 18 -2.75 12.44 4.44
C LEU A 18 -3.00 13.91 4.75
N THR A 19 -2.49 14.77 3.87
CA THR A 19 -2.78 16.21 3.90
C THR A 19 -4.06 16.52 3.13
N ARG A 20 -5.08 16.98 3.85
CA ARG A 20 -6.32 17.49 3.27
C ARG A 20 -6.08 18.79 2.50
N LYS A 21 -6.66 18.89 1.30
CA LYS A 21 -6.70 20.12 0.50
C LYS A 21 -8.13 20.37 0.00
N ASP A 22 -8.74 21.45 0.49
CA ASP A 22 -10.04 21.89 -0.01
C ASP A 22 -9.89 22.51 -1.40
N VAL A 23 -10.82 22.20 -2.30
CA VAL A 23 -10.84 22.72 -3.67
C VAL A 23 -12.21 23.31 -4.01
N SER A 24 -12.37 23.82 -5.23
CA SER A 24 -13.62 24.47 -5.65
C SER A 24 -14.84 23.55 -5.54
N LEU A 25 -16.03 24.15 -5.38
CA LEU A 25 -17.32 23.46 -5.27
C LEU A 25 -17.44 22.53 -4.04
N GLY A 26 -16.73 22.85 -2.96
CA GLY A 26 -16.79 22.09 -1.70
C GLY A 26 -16.18 20.69 -1.79
N ARG A 27 -15.40 20.42 -2.83
CA ARG A 27 -14.66 19.17 -2.96
C ARG A 27 -13.41 19.16 -2.09
N VAL A 28 -12.93 17.97 -1.78
CA VAL A 28 -11.72 17.75 -0.99
C VAL A 28 -10.81 16.76 -1.72
N ASN A 29 -9.51 17.04 -1.69
CA ASN A 29 -8.46 16.10 -2.05
C ASN A 29 -7.67 15.71 -0.79
N PHE A 30 -7.04 14.54 -0.82
CA PHE A 30 -6.08 14.10 0.16
C PHE A 30 -4.78 13.71 -0.53
N HIS A 31 -3.68 14.28 -0.04
CA HIS A 31 -2.35 14.11 -0.62
C HIS A 31 -1.46 13.35 0.36
N TYR A 32 -0.69 12.41 -0.14
CA TYR A 32 0.45 11.84 0.58
C TYR A 32 1.71 12.62 0.18
N GLU A 33 2.21 13.47 1.08
CA GLU A 33 3.28 14.42 0.75
C GLU A 33 4.68 13.77 0.71
N GLU A 34 4.80 12.60 1.35
CA GLU A 34 6.02 11.77 1.42
C GLU A 34 6.12 10.77 0.24
N ALA A 35 5.22 10.85 -0.75
CA ALA A 35 5.29 9.99 -1.92
C ALA A 35 6.67 10.05 -2.57
N VAL A 36 7.23 8.88 -2.91
CA VAL A 36 8.56 8.75 -3.52
C VAL A 36 8.56 9.08 -5.02
N ILE A 37 7.38 9.37 -5.57
CA ILE A 37 7.18 9.87 -6.93
C ILE A 37 6.47 11.22 -6.94
N ASP A 38 6.48 11.89 -8.10
CA ASP A 38 5.86 13.20 -8.28
C ASP A 38 4.32 13.17 -8.06
N LYS A 39 3.70 11.99 -8.18
CA LYS A 39 2.27 11.80 -7.91
C LYS A 39 2.00 11.74 -6.40
N LYS A 40 1.25 12.72 -5.89
CA LYS A 40 0.90 12.81 -4.45
C LYS A 40 -0.58 12.64 -4.12
N ASN A 41 -1.47 12.69 -5.11
CA ASN A 41 -2.91 12.61 -4.88
C ASN A 41 -3.31 11.17 -4.57
N VAL A 42 -3.81 10.93 -3.36
CA VAL A 42 -4.38 9.63 -2.94
C VAL A 42 -5.89 9.64 -3.13
N VAL A 43 -6.60 10.60 -2.53
CA VAL A 43 -8.04 10.81 -2.76
C VAL A 43 -8.22 12.08 -3.57
N TYR A 44 -8.99 12.00 -4.65
CA TYR A 44 -9.19 13.10 -5.58
C TYR A 44 -10.68 13.40 -5.76
N HIS A 45 -11.01 14.69 -5.71
CA HIS A 45 -12.34 15.22 -5.98
C HIS A 45 -13.45 14.54 -5.16
N LEU A 46 -13.19 14.28 -3.88
CA LEU A 46 -14.24 13.84 -2.95
C LEU A 46 -15.29 14.94 -2.88
N HIS A 47 -16.47 14.67 -3.41
CA HIS A 47 -17.53 15.63 -3.63
C HIS A 47 -18.57 15.53 -2.52
N PRO A 48 -19.23 16.64 -2.15
CA PRO A 48 -20.35 16.65 -1.19
C PRO A 48 -21.53 15.72 -1.53
N ASN A 49 -21.54 15.07 -2.71
CA ASN A 49 -22.56 14.08 -3.07
C ASN A 49 -22.16 12.65 -2.66
N GLY A 50 -21.04 12.50 -1.95
CA GLY A 50 -20.48 11.23 -1.51
C GLY A 50 -19.58 10.53 -2.53
N ASN A 51 -19.48 10.98 -3.78
CA ASN A 51 -18.57 10.36 -4.76
C ASN A 51 -17.16 10.95 -4.67
N GLY A 52 -16.16 10.18 -5.07
CA GLY A 52 -14.77 10.59 -5.18
C GLY A 52 -13.97 9.57 -5.98
N TYR A 53 -12.66 9.77 -6.03
CA TYR A 53 -11.75 8.86 -6.70
C TYR A 53 -10.51 8.59 -5.85
N VAL A 54 -9.95 7.39 -5.96
CA VAL A 54 -8.68 7.01 -5.32
C VAL A 54 -7.65 6.66 -6.39
N PHE A 55 -6.40 7.05 -6.19
CA PHE A 55 -5.32 6.74 -7.13
C PHE A 55 -5.07 5.23 -7.19
N GLY A 56 -5.07 4.71 -8.41
CA GLY A 56 -5.13 3.28 -8.68
C GLY A 56 -4.11 2.73 -9.68
N ASP A 57 -3.29 3.57 -10.32
CA ASP A 57 -2.36 3.12 -11.40
C ASP A 57 -1.35 2.07 -10.95
N LEU A 58 -1.03 2.04 -9.66
CA LEU A 58 0.00 1.18 -9.08
C LEU A 58 -0.59 0.07 -8.19
N ILE A 59 -1.91 -0.16 -8.27
CA ILE A 59 -2.60 -1.19 -7.47
C ILE A 59 -3.51 -2.04 -8.37
N GLU A 60 -3.53 -3.34 -8.14
CA GLU A 60 -4.27 -4.29 -8.96
C GLU A 60 -5.69 -4.55 -8.42
N GLY A 61 -6.57 -5.12 -9.26
CA GLY A 61 -7.88 -5.63 -8.82
C GLY A 61 -9.02 -4.60 -8.80
N TYR A 62 -8.80 -3.37 -9.26
CA TYR A 62 -9.83 -2.34 -9.36
C TYR A 62 -10.04 -1.84 -10.79
N PRO A 63 -11.28 -1.47 -11.16
CA PRO A 63 -11.54 -0.82 -12.43
C PRO A 63 -11.01 0.62 -12.41
N LEU A 64 -10.09 0.94 -13.33
CA LEU A 64 -9.48 2.26 -13.49
C LEU A 64 -10.16 3.08 -14.58
N ASP A 65 -10.24 4.39 -14.37
CA ASP A 65 -10.55 5.35 -15.43
C ASP A 65 -9.30 5.69 -16.26
N GLU A 66 -9.47 6.50 -17.32
CA GLU A 66 -8.37 6.93 -18.22
C GLU A 66 -7.25 7.72 -17.51
N ARG A 67 -7.45 8.12 -16.25
CA ARG A 67 -6.49 8.89 -15.45
C ARG A 67 -5.84 8.03 -14.36
N GLY A 68 -6.11 6.72 -14.35
CA GLY A 68 -5.56 5.83 -13.34
C GLY A 68 -6.27 5.89 -12.00
N MET A 69 -7.55 6.26 -11.99
CA MET A 69 -8.28 6.50 -10.75
C MET A 69 -9.45 5.52 -10.61
N VAL A 70 -9.65 5.00 -9.40
CA VAL A 70 -10.77 4.14 -9.05
C VAL A 70 -11.92 4.99 -8.53
N ASN A 71 -13.11 4.80 -9.10
CA ASN A 71 -14.32 5.46 -8.62
C ASN A 71 -14.81 4.78 -7.33
N ILE A 72 -14.92 5.56 -6.24
CA ILE A 72 -15.27 5.04 -4.91
C ILE A 72 -16.72 5.33 -4.51
N ARG A 73 -17.64 5.59 -5.46
CA ARG A 73 -19.03 5.96 -5.17
C ARG A 73 -19.68 5.01 -4.18
N ASP A 74 -19.66 3.72 -4.50
CA ASP A 74 -20.44 2.70 -3.81
C ASP A 74 -19.66 1.89 -2.77
N PHE A 75 -18.42 2.28 -2.48
CA PHE A 75 -17.54 1.59 -1.54
C PHE A 75 -18.13 1.60 -0.12
N SER A 76 -17.98 0.46 0.56
CA SER A 76 -18.14 0.33 2.01
C SER A 76 -16.97 0.97 2.75
N SER A 77 -17.08 1.08 4.07
CA SER A 77 -16.01 1.62 4.92
C SER A 77 -14.73 0.78 4.85
N ASN A 78 -14.86 -0.55 4.79
CA ASN A 78 -13.72 -1.46 4.70
C ASN A 78 -13.04 -1.37 3.33
N GLU A 79 -13.80 -1.36 2.24
CA GLU A 79 -13.25 -1.21 0.89
C GLU A 79 -12.56 0.15 0.73
N LEU A 80 -13.13 1.22 1.30
CA LEU A 80 -12.53 2.55 1.27
C LEU A 80 -11.20 2.60 2.02
N ARG A 81 -11.12 2.02 3.23
CA ARG A 81 -9.85 1.94 3.95
C ARG A 81 -8.82 1.12 3.19
N LYS A 82 -9.24 -0.05 2.67
CA LYS A 82 -8.35 -0.95 1.93
C LYS A 82 -7.69 -0.23 0.74
N ILE A 83 -8.49 0.35 -0.15
CA ILE A 83 -7.94 0.97 -1.37
C ILE A 83 -7.07 2.20 -1.07
N ILE A 84 -7.39 2.98 -0.04
CA ILE A 84 -6.59 4.14 0.34
C ILE A 84 -5.24 3.69 0.91
N GLY A 85 -5.23 2.65 1.75
CA GLY A 85 -3.99 2.06 2.26
C GLY A 85 -3.12 1.49 1.13
N GLU A 86 -3.70 0.74 0.20
CA GLU A 86 -2.99 0.21 -0.99
C GLU A 86 -2.43 1.36 -1.85
N SER A 87 -3.21 2.43 -2.03
CA SER A 87 -2.79 3.62 -2.78
C SER A 87 -1.61 4.34 -2.12
N ILE A 88 -1.66 4.55 -0.79
CA ILE A 88 -0.54 5.14 -0.03
C ILE A 88 0.69 4.24 -0.14
N HIS A 89 0.55 2.94 0.12
CA HIS A 89 1.65 1.99 0.02
C HIS A 89 2.31 2.03 -1.36
N SER A 90 1.51 2.05 -2.42
CA SER A 90 2.02 2.14 -3.79
C SER A 90 2.76 3.46 -4.10
N LEU A 91 2.51 4.52 -3.33
CA LEU A 91 3.19 5.81 -3.45
C LEU A 91 4.37 5.97 -2.48
N SER A 92 4.44 5.18 -1.41
CA SER A 92 5.58 5.09 -0.50
C SER A 92 6.70 4.21 -1.07
N VAL A 93 6.37 3.34 -2.03
CA VAL A 93 7.30 2.40 -2.67
C VAL A 93 7.66 2.91 -4.08
N LEU A 94 8.93 2.79 -4.50
CA LEU A 94 9.36 3.28 -5.81
C LEU A 94 8.70 2.46 -6.94
N PRO A 95 8.21 3.06 -8.04
CA PRO A 95 7.66 2.29 -9.14
C PRO A 95 8.77 1.46 -9.79
N GLY A 96 8.61 0.14 -9.76
CA GLY A 96 9.65 -0.80 -10.19
C GLY A 96 10.64 -1.22 -9.09
N SER A 97 10.50 -0.71 -7.86
CA SER A 97 10.76 -1.57 -6.72
C SER A 97 9.52 -2.45 -6.59
N ASP A 98 9.53 -3.56 -7.32
CA ASP A 98 9.15 -4.80 -6.65
C ASP A 98 9.77 -4.68 -5.26
N ILE A 99 8.97 -4.68 -4.20
CA ILE A 99 9.53 -5.14 -2.95
C ILE A 99 10.14 -6.48 -3.36
N GLU A 100 11.48 -6.59 -3.38
CA GLU A 100 12.12 -7.86 -3.71
C GLU A 100 11.76 -8.77 -2.54
N SER A 101 10.55 -9.31 -2.61
CA SER A 101 10.05 -10.28 -1.69
C SER A 101 9.97 -11.62 -2.36
N GLU A 102 10.53 -12.60 -1.68
CA GLU A 102 10.64 -13.96 -2.16
C GLU A 102 9.97 -14.84 -1.13
N PHE A 103 9.05 -15.68 -1.59
CA PHE A 103 8.44 -16.70 -0.74
C PHE A 103 9.29 -17.96 -0.76
N TRP A 104 9.53 -18.48 0.43
CA TRP A 104 10.35 -19.64 0.69
C TRP A 104 9.50 -20.66 1.44
N MET A 105 9.55 -21.93 1.05
CA MET A 105 8.77 -23.00 1.64
C MET A 105 9.65 -24.21 1.96
N ASN A 106 9.41 -24.82 3.12
CA ASN A 106 10.08 -26.06 3.54
C ASN A 106 9.19 -27.30 3.31
N ASP A 107 9.75 -28.49 3.60
CA ASP A 107 9.06 -29.77 3.43
C ASP A 107 7.80 -29.95 4.31
N GLU A 108 7.63 -29.11 5.34
CA GLU A 108 6.46 -29.08 6.22
C GLU A 108 5.36 -28.10 5.75
N ASN A 109 5.52 -27.49 4.57
CA ASN A 109 4.69 -26.40 4.03
C ASN A 109 4.65 -25.14 4.93
N GLN A 110 5.67 -24.92 5.76
CA GLN A 110 5.85 -23.63 6.41
C GLN A 110 6.37 -22.63 5.38
N THR A 111 5.95 -21.37 5.49
CA THR A 111 6.34 -20.31 4.54
C THR A 111 7.03 -19.18 5.27
N LEU A 112 8.15 -18.72 4.70
CA LEU A 112 8.83 -17.49 5.08
C LEU A 112 8.82 -16.52 3.90
N GLU A 113 8.76 -15.23 4.21
CA GLU A 113 8.90 -14.14 3.24
C GLU A 113 10.22 -13.42 3.49
N LEU A 114 11.13 -13.49 2.53
CA LEU A 114 12.29 -12.62 2.46
C LEU A 114 11.83 -11.29 1.89
N MET A 115 12.22 -10.15 2.46
CA MET A 115 11.81 -8.82 2.03
C MET A 115 12.98 -7.84 2.13
N TYR A 116 13.24 -7.08 1.07
CA TYR A 116 14.20 -5.96 1.13
C TYR A 116 13.52 -4.70 1.67
N GLU A 117 14.15 -4.07 2.66
CA GLU A 117 13.74 -2.79 3.26
C GLU A 117 14.72 -1.68 2.81
N PRO A 118 14.38 -0.90 1.76
CA PRO A 118 15.30 0.06 1.17
C PRO A 118 15.68 1.21 2.10
N GLU A 119 14.81 1.59 3.04
CA GLU A 119 15.05 2.69 3.98
C GLU A 119 16.20 2.40 4.95
N LEU A 120 16.38 1.12 5.30
CA LEU A 120 17.42 0.67 6.23
C LEU A 120 18.56 -0.07 5.52
N GLU A 121 18.42 -0.34 4.21
CA GLU A 121 19.31 -1.19 3.42
C GLU A 121 19.44 -2.61 4.01
N LEU A 122 18.34 -3.15 4.55
CA LEU A 122 18.30 -4.46 5.23
C LEU A 122 17.42 -5.46 4.51
N TRP A 123 17.72 -6.74 4.72
CA TRP A 123 16.94 -7.89 4.26
C TRP A 123 16.29 -8.56 5.46
N ASN A 124 14.96 -8.55 5.52
CA ASN A 124 14.20 -9.13 6.60
C ASN A 124 13.56 -10.45 6.17
N VAL A 125 13.47 -11.41 7.09
CA VAL A 125 12.75 -12.67 6.91
C VAL A 125 11.58 -12.68 7.89
N TYR A 126 10.38 -12.97 7.38
CA TYR A 126 9.15 -12.98 8.15
C TYR A 126 8.45 -14.35 8.13
N ALA A 127 7.94 -14.76 9.28
CA ALA A 127 6.99 -15.86 9.43
C ALA A 127 5.58 -15.30 9.61
N GLY A 128 4.92 -14.97 8.49
CA GLY A 128 3.69 -14.17 8.52
C GLY A 128 3.99 -12.76 9.02
N ASP A 129 3.32 -12.31 10.09
CA ASP A 129 3.54 -10.97 10.67
C ASP A 129 4.73 -10.90 11.66
N ILE A 130 5.41 -12.02 11.90
CA ILE A 130 6.49 -12.12 12.90
C ILE A 130 7.85 -11.99 12.21
N LEU A 131 8.66 -11.01 12.62
CA LEU A 131 10.05 -10.89 12.20
C LEU A 131 10.87 -12.05 12.76
N ASP A 132 11.44 -12.83 11.84
CA ASP A 132 12.24 -14.03 12.14
C ASP A 132 13.74 -13.73 12.10
N GLY A 133 14.18 -12.92 11.13
CA GLY A 133 15.57 -12.48 11.01
C GLY A 133 15.77 -11.19 10.21
N THR A 134 16.89 -10.50 10.46
CA THR A 134 17.31 -9.29 9.74
C THR A 134 18.78 -9.41 9.36
N PHE A 135 19.07 -9.14 8.09
CA PHE A 135 20.37 -9.39 7.48
C PHE A 135 20.86 -8.17 6.70
N PRO A 136 22.17 -7.89 6.68
CA PRO A 136 22.75 -6.78 5.94
C PRO A 136 22.86 -7.05 4.43
N SER A 137 22.66 -8.29 3.97
CA SER A 137 22.75 -8.63 2.54
C SER A 137 21.80 -9.75 2.15
N LYS A 138 21.38 -9.76 0.88
CA LYS A 138 20.52 -10.80 0.30
C LYS A 138 21.12 -12.19 0.46
N ASN A 139 22.42 -12.32 0.22
CA ASN A 139 23.13 -13.60 0.29
C ASN A 139 23.09 -14.19 1.70
N GLU A 140 23.22 -13.35 2.73
CA GLU A 140 23.14 -13.82 4.13
C GLU A 140 21.73 -14.28 4.50
N ALA A 141 20.70 -13.55 4.05
CA ALA A 141 19.31 -13.95 4.26
C ALA A 141 18.95 -15.25 3.51
N VAL A 142 19.43 -15.42 2.28
CA VAL A 142 19.27 -16.66 1.51
C VAL A 142 20.01 -17.82 2.16
N GLN A 143 21.24 -17.60 2.63
CA GLN A 143 21.99 -18.63 3.35
C GLN A 143 21.26 -19.09 4.61
N TYR A 144 20.67 -18.15 5.36
CA TYR A 144 19.82 -18.48 6.50
C TYR A 144 18.64 -19.38 6.12
N LEU A 145 17.92 -19.02 5.04
CA LEU A 145 16.78 -19.79 4.55
C LEU A 145 17.18 -21.20 4.09
N ASP A 146 18.31 -21.31 3.39
CA ASP A 146 18.88 -22.60 2.96
C ASP A 146 19.28 -23.47 4.16
N GLU A 147 19.90 -22.88 5.20
CA GLU A 147 20.32 -23.59 6.43
C GLU A 147 19.11 -24.08 7.25
N GLU A 148 18.02 -23.33 7.26
CA GLU A 148 16.74 -23.70 7.90
C GLU A 148 15.89 -24.67 7.03
N GLY A 149 16.38 -25.04 5.84
CA GLY A 149 15.73 -26.03 4.98
C GLY A 149 14.55 -25.49 4.18
N PHE A 150 14.48 -24.18 3.96
CA PHE A 150 13.51 -23.58 3.07
C PHE A 150 14.03 -23.52 1.63
N THR A 151 13.12 -23.54 0.66
CA THR A 151 13.44 -23.39 -0.76
C THR A 151 12.55 -22.36 -1.42
N ARG A 152 13.13 -21.57 -2.32
CA ARG A 152 12.42 -20.54 -3.06
C ARG A 152 11.33 -21.14 -3.96
N GLN A 153 10.15 -20.53 -3.96
CA GLN A 153 9.02 -20.84 -4.87
C GLN A 153 9.07 -20.02 -6.16
#